data_AF-A0A8K0NA80-F1
#
_entry.id   AF-A0A8K0NA80-F1
#
_cell.length_a   1.000
_cell.length_b   1.000
_cell.length_c   1.000
_cell.angle_alpha   90.00
_cell.angle_beta   90.00
_cell.angle_gamma   90.00
#
_symmetry.space_group_name_H-M   'P 1'
#
loop_
_entity.id
_entity.type
_entity.pdbx_description
1 polymer ?
#
loop_
_entity_poly.entity_id
_entity_poly.type
_entity_poly.pdbx_seq_one_letter_code
_entity_poly.pdbx_strand_id
1 'polypeptide(L)' 'MVLWVFGYGSLVWNPGFDFDEKIIGFIKDYRRVFDLACIDHRGTPENPARTCMLEARRGAVCVSRS' A
#
# COMPACT_ATOMS: atom_id res chain seq x y z
N MET A 1 7.90 1.73 23.32
CA MET A 1 7.00 2.43 22.37
C MET A 1 6.74 1.45 21.23
N VAL A 2 5.48 1.19 20.87
CA VAL A 2 5.11 0.19 19.84
C VAL A 2 4.93 0.90 18.49
N LEU A 3 5.43 0.31 17.40
CA LEU A 3 5.32 0.84 16.05
C LEU A 3 4.30 0.02 15.24
N TRP A 4 3.37 0.71 14.58
CA TRP A 4 2.43 0.10 13.64
C TRP A 4 2.71 0.58 12.22
N VAL A 5 2.72 -0.35 11.27
CA VAL A 5 2.86 -0.08 9.84
C VAL A 5 1.53 -0.36 9.14
N PHE A 6 1.00 0.61 8.40
CA PHE A 6 -0.22 0.43 7.62
C PHE A 6 0.09 -0.14 6.24
N GLY A 7 -0.31 -1.39 5.99
CA GLY A 7 -0.21 -2.02 4.68
C GLY A 7 -1.35 -1.62 3.75
N TYR A 8 -1.04 -1.03 2.58
CA TYR A 8 -2.04 -0.65 1.56
C TYR A 8 -1.81 -1.30 0.19
N GLY A 9 -0.68 -1.97 0.01
CA GLY A 9 -0.27 -2.67 -1.22
C GLY A 9 0.30 -4.05 -0.90
N SER A 10 1.48 -4.36 -1.45
CA SER A 10 2.14 -5.67 -1.27
C SER A 10 2.33 -6.08 0.19
N LEU A 11 2.56 -5.12 1.09
CA LEU A 11 2.70 -5.37 2.53
C LEU A 11 1.52 -6.10 3.16
N VAL A 12 0.32 -6.04 2.54
CA VAL A 12 -0.85 -6.77 3.04
C VAL A 12 -0.66 -8.28 2.95
N TRP A 13 0.06 -8.79 1.95
CA TRP A 13 0.28 -10.24 1.75
C TRP A 13 1.75 -10.66 1.85
N ASN A 14 2.69 -9.74 1.65
CA ASN A 14 4.12 -9.99 1.74
C ASN A 14 4.82 -8.82 2.47
N PRO A 15 4.87 -8.84 3.81
CA PRO A 15 5.44 -7.75 4.61
C PRO A 15 6.94 -7.57 4.41
N GLY A 16 7.69 -8.66 4.23
CA GLY A 16 9.15 -8.62 4.07
C GLY A 16 9.93 -8.30 5.36
N PHE A 17 9.27 -8.31 6.52
CA PHE A 17 9.87 -8.14 7.85
C PHE A 17 9.03 -8.89 8.91
N ASP A 18 9.65 -9.17 10.05
CA ASP A 18 8.99 -9.82 11.19
C ASP A 18 8.08 -8.84 11.94
N PHE A 19 6.90 -9.31 12.35
CA PHE A 19 5.92 -8.53 13.11
C PHE A 19 5.23 -9.41 14.14
N ASP A 20 4.85 -8.83 15.28
CA ASP A 20 4.19 -9.56 16.37
C ASP A 20 2.69 -9.78 16.11
N GLU A 21 2.02 -8.77 15.55
CA GLU A 21 0.57 -8.77 15.35
C GLU A 21 0.15 -8.11 14.03
N LYS A 22 -0.92 -8.63 13.41
CA LYS A 22 -1.56 -8.04 12.22
C LYS A 22 -3.06 -7.90 12.45
N ILE A 23 -3.58 -6.70 12.20
CA ILE A 23 -5.01 -6.36 12.35
C ILE A 23 -5.53 -5.73 11.05
N ILE A 24 -6.78 -6.04 10.69
CA ILE A 24 -7.49 -5.35 9.60
C ILE A 24 -7.91 -3.97 10.09
N GLY A 25 -7.49 -2.93 9.37
CA GLY A 25 -7.80 -1.54 9.71
C GLY A 25 -8.01 -0.68 8.48
N PHE A 26 -8.26 0.61 8.70
CA PHE A 26 -8.40 1.60 7.65
C PHE A 26 -7.76 2.93 8.06
N ILE A 27 -7.41 3.72 7.06
CA ILE A 27 -7.01 5.13 7.22
C ILE A 27 -8.03 6.04 6.53
N LYS A 28 -8.19 7.24 7.06
CA LYS A 28 -9.07 8.28 6.52
C LYS A 28 -8.27 9.28 5.68
N ASP A 29 -8.97 10.00 4.81
CA ASP A 29 -8.45 11.07 3.96
C ASP A 29 -7.39 10.62 2.93
N TYR A 30 -7.32 9.32 2.68
CA TYR A 30 -6.52 8.72 1.61
C TYR A 30 -7.35 7.73 0.80
N ARG A 31 -7.15 7.73 -0.51
CA ARG A 31 -7.64 6.67 -1.40
C ARG A 31 -6.46 5.89 -1.98
N ARG A 32 -6.72 4.61 -2.24
CA ARG A 32 -5.80 3.72 -2.94
C ARG A 32 -5.92 3.91 -4.44
N VAL A 33 -4.82 4.17 -5.13
CA VAL A 33 -4.76 4.36 -6.59
C VAL A 33 -3.66 3.48 -7.19
N PHE A 34 -3.82 3.09 -8.46
CA PHE A 34 -2.81 2.36 -9.24
C PHE A 34 -2.18 3.27 -10.28
N ASP A 35 -1.47 4.30 -9.81
CA ASP A 35 -0.94 5.35 -10.68
C ASP A 35 0.57 5.57 -10.54
N LEU A 36 1.23 4.84 -9.63
CA LEU A 36 2.67 4.93 -9.46
C LEU A 36 3.38 4.05 -10.50
N ALA A 37 4.23 4.66 -11.32
CA ALA A 37 5.06 3.92 -12.28
C ALA A 37 6.08 3.05 -11.54
N CYS A 38 6.18 1.79 -11.94
CA CYS A 38 7.16 0.82 -11.43
C CYS A 38 7.92 0.23 -12.61
N ILE A 39 9.24 0.31 -12.54
CA ILE A 39 10.18 -0.07 -13.60
C ILE A 39 11.15 -1.18 -13.19
N ASP A 40 11.06 -1.64 -11.93
CA ASP A 40 12.04 -2.49 -11.27
C ASP A 40 11.44 -3.79 -10.72
N HIS A 41 10.15 -3.80 -10.36
CA HIS A 41 9.48 -4.98 -9.80
C HIS A 41 8.39 -5.57 -10.70
N ARG A 42 7.46 -4.73 -11.15
CA ARG A 42 6.28 -5.16 -11.92
C ARG A 42 6.31 -4.72 -13.38
N GLY A 43 7.26 -3.87 -13.76
CA GLY A 43 7.47 -3.39 -15.12
C GLY A 43 8.96 -3.28 -15.44
N THR A 44 9.26 -2.73 -16.61
CA THR A 44 10.64 -2.40 -17.04
C THR A 44 10.73 -0.91 -17.42
N PRO A 45 11.92 -0.34 -17.61
CA PRO A 45 12.06 1.04 -18.07
C PRO A 45 11.35 1.31 -19.41
N GLU A 46 11.32 0.32 -20.30
CA GLU A 46 10.66 0.41 -21.62
C GLU A 46 9.15 0.20 -21.53
N ASN A 47 8.70 -0.59 -20.55
CA ASN A 47 7.29 -0.90 -20.32
C ASN A 47 6.95 -0.77 -18.83
N PRO A 48 6.74 0.45 -18.32
CA PRO A 48 6.46 0.67 -16.91
C PRO A 48 5.09 0.10 -16.54
N ALA A 49 5.05 -0.62 -15.42
CA ALA A 49 3.79 -1.07 -14.84
C ALA A 49 3.22 -0.02 -13.88
N ARG A 50 1.92 -0.10 -13.61
CA ARG A 50 1.26 0.70 -12.58
C ARG A 50 1.20 -0.07 -11.26
N THR A 51 1.60 0.57 -10.18
CA THR A 51 1.59 0.03 -8.83
C THR A 51 0.78 0.88 -7.87
N CYS A 52 0.47 0.29 -6.73
CA CYS A 52 -0.39 0.84 -5.72
C CYS A 52 0.28 2.02 -4.98
N MET A 53 -0.44 3.12 -4.82
CA MET A 53 -0.05 4.30 -4.05
C MET A 53 -1.24 4.84 -3.25
N LEU A 54 -0.95 5.60 -2.20
CA LEU A 54 -1.94 6.40 -1.48
C LEU A 54 -1.96 7.82 -2.03
N GLU A 55 -3.13 8.27 -2.45
CA GLU A 55 -3.38 9.66 -2.83
C GLU A 55 -4.21 10.33 -1.73
N ALA A 56 -3.77 11.51 -1.28
CA ALA A 56 -4.52 12.31 -0.32
C ALA A 56 -5.85 12.76 -0.95
N ARG A 57 -6.96 12.35 -0.34
CA ARG A 57 -8.30 12.72 -0.77
C ARG A 57 -9.21 12.80 0.43
N ARG A 58 -9.56 14.03 0.82
CA ARG A 58 -10.42 14.31 1.96
C ARG A 58 -11.74 13.53 1.87
N GLY A 59 -12.14 12.90 2.96
CA GLY A 59 -13.35 12.08 3.06
C GLY A 59 -13.23 10.68 2.43
N ALA A 60 -12.10 10.34 1.79
CA ALA A 60 -11.85 8.98 1.36
C ALA A 60 -11.49 8.08 2.55
N VAL A 61 -11.70 6.77 2.36
CA VAL A 61 -11.29 5.74 3.30
C VAL A 61 -10.54 4.66 2.53
N CYS A 62 -9.33 4.32 2.99
CA CYS A 62 -8.54 3.21 2.46
C CYS A 62 -8.49 2.09 3.49
N VAL A 63 -9.00 0.90 3.11
CA VAL A 63 -9.03 -0.26 3.98
C VAL A 63 -7.90 -1.22 3.63
N SER A 64 -7.15 -1.67 4.63
CA SER A 64 -6.19 -2.77 4.51
C SER A 64 -6.94 -4.09 4.50
N ARG A 65 -7.39 -4.52 3.31
CA ARG A 65 -7.98 -5.86 3.08
C ARG A 65 -7.03 -6.69 2.23
N SER A 66 -6.80 -7.94 2.66
CA SER A 66 -6.12 -8.98 1.87
C SER A 66 -7.01 -9.44 0.73
#